data_AF-A0A975I898-F1
#
_entry.id   AF-A0A975I898-F1
#
_cell.length_a   1.000
_cell.length_b   1.000
_cell.length_c   1.000
_cell.angle_alpha   90.00
_cell.angle_beta   90.00
_cell.angle_gamma   90.00
#
_symmetry.space_group_name_H-M   'P 1'
#
loop_
_entity.id
_entity.type
_entity.pdbx_description
1 polymer ?
#
loop_
_entity_poly.entity_id
_entity_poly.type
_entity_poly.pdbx_seq_one_letter_code
_entity_poly.pdbx_strand_id
1 'polypeptide(L)'
;MPAKDKTSLDNNVKKLFSLTASALVALSTSAFAQETTGDQGLSLGTPAAPTVTQEVIGDWTLNCRSNGERESCELFQLLTQADGAPAVAVTLFPVAGQGQAVAGANMIAPLETLLTAQLSIAVDENLPRVYPFAFCNANGCLSRVGLTQEDLDSYKAGGAATISIVPAAQPDRLVQVQMSLKGFTKAFDTAMSKLQ
;
A
#
# COMPACT_ATOMS: atom_id res chain seq x y z
N MET A 1 11.59 -49.10 9.20
CA MET A 1 11.07 -49.76 10.43
C MET A 1 11.94 -49.29 11.59
N PRO A 2 11.41 -48.98 12.79
CA PRO A 2 10.00 -48.97 13.26
C PRO A 2 9.45 -47.52 13.28
N ALA A 3 8.20 -47.15 13.02
CA ALA A 3 6.85 -47.71 13.20
C ALA A 3 6.33 -47.75 14.65
N LYS A 4 5.22 -47.03 14.84
CA LYS A 4 4.24 -46.99 15.95
C LYS A 4 4.55 -46.10 17.16
N ASP A 5 3.72 -45.08 17.36
CA ASP A 5 2.63 -45.21 18.33
C ASP A 5 1.40 -44.39 17.92
N LYS A 6 0.21 -45.00 18.01
CA LYS A 6 -1.12 -44.44 17.75
C LYS A 6 -1.97 -44.83 18.96
N THR A 7 -2.28 -43.85 19.79
CA THR A 7 -3.24 -43.93 20.91
C THR A 7 -4.25 -42.82 20.61
N SER A 8 -5.41 -43.05 19.97
CA SER A 8 -6.60 -43.76 20.46
C SER A 8 -6.90 -43.44 21.92
N LEU A 9 -7.71 -42.41 22.14
CA LEU A 9 -8.67 -42.44 23.23
C LEU A 9 -10.01 -41.84 22.79
N ASP A 10 -10.98 -42.72 22.81
CA ASP A 10 -12.40 -42.54 22.62
C ASP A 10 -13.00 -41.53 23.62
N ASN A 11 -14.11 -40.89 23.25
CA ASN A 11 -15.47 -41.31 23.65
C ASN A 11 -16.44 -40.14 23.94
N ASN A 12 -17.63 -40.31 23.37
CA ASN A 12 -18.96 -39.97 23.92
C ASN A 12 -19.21 -38.57 24.49
N VAL A 13 -20.13 -37.83 23.86
CA VAL A 13 -21.47 -37.66 24.46
C VAL A 13 -22.54 -37.77 23.37
N LYS A 14 -23.14 -38.95 23.33
CA LYS A 14 -24.39 -39.24 22.65
C LYS A 14 -25.55 -38.57 23.40
N LYS A 15 -26.48 -38.03 22.60
CA LYS A 15 -27.93 -38.24 22.71
C LYS A 15 -28.74 -37.50 23.80
N LEU A 16 -30.02 -37.33 23.43
CA LEU A 16 -31.22 -37.14 24.26
C LEU A 16 -31.36 -35.71 24.83
N PHE A 17 -32.33 -34.90 24.43
CA PHE A 17 -33.75 -34.85 24.81
C PHE A 17 -34.30 -33.54 24.14
N SER A 18 -35.55 -33.29 23.76
CA SER A 18 -36.85 -33.94 23.90
C SER A 18 -37.77 -33.29 22.85
N LEU A 19 -38.60 -34.08 22.15
CA LEU A 19 -39.75 -33.56 21.41
C LEU A 19 -40.88 -33.28 22.41
N THR A 20 -41.38 -32.06 22.46
CA THR A 20 -42.70 -31.76 23.03
C THR A 20 -43.52 -31.01 21.99
N ALA A 21 -44.42 -31.76 21.35
CA ALA A 21 -45.53 -31.23 20.58
C ALA A 21 -46.66 -30.84 21.56
N SER A 22 -46.99 -29.56 21.62
CA SER A 22 -48.21 -29.05 22.25
C SER A 22 -49.04 -28.35 21.19
N ALA A 23 -50.27 -28.82 21.03
CA ALA A 23 -51.25 -28.38 20.04
C ALA A 23 -52.33 -27.51 20.71
N LEU A 24 -52.85 -26.55 19.93
CA LEU A 24 -54.08 -25.74 20.05
C LEU A 24 -54.24 -24.77 21.24
N VAL A 25 -54.30 -23.46 20.92
CA VAL A 25 -55.54 -22.65 20.99
C VAL A 25 -55.46 -21.55 19.91
N ALA A 26 -56.38 -21.56 18.95
CA ALA A 26 -56.63 -20.43 18.06
C ALA A 26 -57.68 -19.52 18.70
N LEU A 27 -57.29 -18.30 19.06
CA LEU A 27 -58.20 -17.21 19.37
C LEU A 27 -57.86 -16.06 18.42
N SER A 28 -58.75 -15.86 17.46
CA SER A 28 -58.76 -14.74 16.52
C SER A 28 -59.06 -13.44 17.28
N THR A 29 -58.02 -12.65 17.55
CA THR A 29 -58.14 -11.26 18.00
C THR A 29 -57.53 -10.35 16.95
N SER A 30 -58.39 -9.50 16.41
CA SER A 30 -58.21 -8.36 15.51
C SER A 30 -56.76 -7.95 15.20
N ALA A 31 -56.41 -8.01 13.91
CA ALA A 31 -55.31 -7.25 13.36
C ALA A 31 -55.67 -5.75 13.42
N PHE A 32 -55.16 -5.03 14.43
CA PHE A 32 -54.94 -3.60 14.31
C PHE A 32 -53.59 -3.42 13.63
N ALA A 33 -53.62 -3.07 12.35
CA ALA A 33 -52.50 -2.40 11.71
C ALA A 33 -52.32 -1.06 12.44
N GLN A 34 -51.46 -1.04 13.46
CA GLN A 34 -51.00 0.20 14.04
C GLN A 34 -49.84 0.69 13.16
N GLU A 35 -50.20 1.49 12.16
CA GLU A 35 -49.29 2.47 11.60
C GLU A 35 -48.90 3.44 12.73
N THR A 36 -47.89 3.07 13.51
CA THR A 36 -47.13 4.03 14.28
C THR A 36 -46.14 4.68 13.33
N THR A 37 -46.63 5.71 12.66
CA THR A 37 -45.81 6.81 12.16
C THR A 37 -44.96 7.35 13.31
N GLY A 38 -43.64 7.38 13.11
CA GLY A 38 -42.72 8.16 13.94
C GLY A 38 -41.68 7.37 14.71
N ASP A 39 -40.92 6.49 14.05
CA ASP A 39 -39.52 6.36 14.43
C ASP A 39 -38.78 7.47 13.69
N GLN A 40 -38.12 8.36 14.42
CA GLN A 40 -37.13 9.26 13.84
C GLN A 40 -36.03 8.35 13.34
N GLY A 41 -36.13 7.91 12.08
CA GLY A 41 -35.27 6.90 11.46
C GLY A 41 -33.82 7.37 11.45
N LEU A 42 -33.14 7.19 12.58
CA LEU A 42 -31.74 7.47 12.74
C LEU A 42 -31.00 6.32 12.07
N SER A 43 -30.34 6.64 10.96
CA SER A 43 -29.46 5.72 10.26
C SER A 43 -28.40 5.17 11.22
N LEU A 44 -28.28 3.84 11.31
CA LEU A 44 -27.26 3.17 12.11
C LEU A 44 -25.91 3.06 11.36
N GLY A 45 -25.81 3.64 10.16
CA GLY A 45 -24.65 3.52 9.28
C GLY A 45 -24.47 2.11 8.71
N THR A 46 -23.59 1.99 7.72
CA THR A 46 -23.14 0.70 7.16
C THR A 46 -21.62 0.69 7.18
N PRO A 47 -20.95 -0.42 7.53
CA PRO A 47 -19.49 -0.48 7.49
C PRO A 47 -19.01 -0.28 6.05
N ALA A 48 -18.35 0.83 5.77
CA ALA A 48 -17.59 1.01 4.54
C ALA A 48 -16.19 0.43 4.75
N ALA A 49 -15.93 -0.76 4.19
CA ALA A 49 -14.57 -1.27 4.13
C ALA A 49 -13.77 -0.43 3.12
N PRO A 50 -12.49 -0.14 3.39
CA PRO A 50 -11.67 0.57 2.42
C PRO A 50 -11.52 -0.26 1.14
N THR A 51 -11.77 0.37 0.00
CA THR A 51 -11.57 -0.25 -1.32
C THR A 51 -10.13 -0.01 -1.77
N VAL A 52 -9.46 -1.06 -2.24
CA VAL A 52 -8.11 -0.98 -2.81
C VAL A 52 -8.18 -1.36 -4.27
N THR A 53 -7.63 -0.51 -5.15
CA THR A 53 -7.53 -0.76 -6.58
C THR A 53 -6.07 -0.64 -7.04
N GLN A 54 -5.75 -1.37 -8.11
CA GLN A 54 -4.42 -1.36 -8.72
C GLN A 54 -4.57 -1.22 -10.24
N GLU A 55 -3.80 -0.30 -10.83
CA GLU A 55 -3.72 -0.07 -12.28
C GLU A 55 -2.24 -0.04 -12.71
N VAL A 56 -1.93 -0.50 -13.92
CA VAL A 56 -0.59 -0.36 -14.50
C VAL A 56 -0.60 0.71 -15.59
N ILE A 57 0.25 1.71 -15.44
CA ILE A 57 0.38 2.84 -16.36
C ILE A 57 1.85 2.95 -16.79
N GLY A 58 2.14 2.50 -18.01
CA GLY A 58 3.53 2.36 -18.46
C GLY A 58 4.26 1.35 -17.57
N ASP A 59 5.34 1.78 -16.94
CA ASP A 59 6.15 0.94 -16.06
C ASP A 59 5.81 1.16 -14.57
N TRP A 60 4.78 1.96 -14.28
CA TRP A 60 4.32 2.27 -12.93
C TRP A 60 3.08 1.49 -12.54
N THR A 61 3.05 1.01 -11.31
CA THR A 61 1.84 0.48 -10.67
C THR A 61 1.20 1.57 -9.83
N LEU A 62 -0.02 1.98 -10.15
CA LEU A 62 -0.80 2.91 -9.36
C LEU A 62 -1.66 2.12 -8.36
N ASN A 63 -1.42 2.31 -7.06
CA ASN A 63 -2.18 1.70 -5.99
C ASN A 63 -3.07 2.76 -5.33
N CYS A 64 -4.39 2.63 -5.43
CA CYS A 64 -5.33 3.55 -4.84
C CYS A 64 -6.07 2.91 -3.67
N ARG A 65 -6.30 3.69 -2.62
CA ARG A 65 -7.09 3.30 -1.44
C ARG A 65 -8.18 4.33 -1.24
N SER A 66 -9.42 3.89 -1.10
CA SER A 66 -10.57 4.73 -0.77
C SER A 66 -11.16 4.32 0.55
N ASN A 67 -11.54 5.29 1.38
CA ASN A 67 -12.32 5.05 2.61
C ASN A 67 -13.80 5.46 2.46
N GLY A 68 -14.28 5.67 1.23
CA GLY A 68 -15.62 6.15 0.92
C GLY A 68 -15.79 7.67 0.90
N GLU A 69 -14.90 8.41 1.56
CA GLU A 69 -14.91 9.88 1.58
C GLU A 69 -13.75 10.50 0.79
N ARG A 70 -12.58 9.85 0.84
CA ARG A 70 -11.38 10.27 0.13
C ARG A 70 -10.77 9.07 -0.57
N GLU A 71 -10.15 9.33 -1.71
CA GLU A 71 -9.30 8.39 -2.41
C GLU A 71 -7.86 8.90 -2.30
N SER A 72 -6.88 8.02 -2.15
CA SER A 72 -5.47 8.38 -2.25
C SER A 72 -4.74 7.33 -3.04
N CYS A 73 -3.89 7.78 -3.96
CA CYS A 73 -3.12 6.89 -4.82
C CYS A 73 -1.63 7.14 -4.67
N GLU A 74 -0.87 6.06 -4.75
CA GLU A 74 0.58 6.07 -4.79
C GLU A 74 1.08 5.28 -6.01
N LEU A 75 2.14 5.78 -6.62
CA LEU A 75 2.85 5.15 -7.72
C LEU A 75 3.92 4.24 -7.13
N PHE A 76 4.07 3.05 -7.69
CA PHE A 76 5.03 2.06 -7.25
C PHE A 76 5.87 1.52 -8.41
N GLN A 77 7.16 1.36 -8.18
CA GLN A 77 8.08 0.64 -9.05
C GLN A 77 9.10 -0.11 -8.20
N LEU A 78 9.33 -1.40 -8.52
CA LEU A 78 10.42 -2.18 -7.94
C LEU A 78 11.59 -2.17 -8.91
N LEU A 79 12.71 -1.59 -8.48
CA LEU A 79 13.93 -1.51 -9.29
C LEU A 79 14.74 -2.77 -9.08
N THR A 80 15.30 -3.32 -10.17
CA THR A 80 16.14 -4.52 -10.14
C THR A 80 17.55 -4.19 -10.63
N GLN A 81 18.54 -4.90 -10.09
CA GLN A 81 19.90 -4.89 -10.61
C GLN A 81 19.98 -5.66 -11.95
N ALA A 82 21.15 -5.59 -12.61
CA ALA A 82 21.38 -6.25 -13.89
C ALA A 82 21.23 -7.79 -13.84
N ASP A 83 21.47 -8.40 -12.69
CA ASP A 83 21.30 -9.83 -12.45
C ASP A 83 19.85 -10.22 -12.07
N GLY A 84 18.94 -9.23 -12.01
CA GLY A 84 17.54 -9.42 -11.65
C GLY A 84 17.25 -9.36 -10.15
N ALA A 85 18.25 -9.17 -9.29
CA ALA A 85 18.03 -9.02 -7.86
C ALA A 85 17.27 -7.72 -7.55
N PRO A 86 16.24 -7.72 -6.68
CA PRO A 86 15.60 -6.50 -6.22
C PRO A 86 16.61 -5.56 -5.56
N ALA A 87 16.59 -4.29 -5.96
CA ALA A 87 17.49 -3.27 -5.46
C ALA A 87 16.76 -2.25 -4.61
N VAL A 88 15.84 -1.49 -5.20
CA VAL A 88 15.17 -0.39 -4.50
C VAL A 88 13.68 -0.46 -4.79
N ALA A 89 12.86 -0.46 -3.76
CA ALA A 89 11.42 -0.28 -3.90
C ALA A 89 11.09 1.21 -3.79
N VAL A 90 10.42 1.76 -4.80
CA VAL A 90 10.05 3.17 -4.86
C VAL A 90 8.54 3.31 -4.78
N THR A 91 8.07 4.07 -3.79
CA THR A 91 6.67 4.50 -3.67
C THR A 91 6.61 6.01 -3.71
N LEU A 92 5.93 6.60 -4.70
CA LEU A 92 5.83 8.04 -4.92
C LEU A 92 4.37 8.48 -4.83
N PHE A 93 4.12 9.61 -4.18
CA PHE A 93 2.76 10.09 -3.93
C PHE A 93 2.68 11.62 -4.03
N PRO A 94 1.55 12.17 -4.49
CA PRO A 94 1.32 13.62 -4.47
C PRO A 94 1.22 14.13 -3.02
N VAL A 95 1.66 15.37 -2.79
CA VAL A 95 1.55 16.03 -1.48
C VAL A 95 0.75 17.31 -1.64
N ALA A 96 -0.32 17.46 -0.85
CA ALA A 96 -1.09 18.69 -0.76
C ALA A 96 -0.54 19.58 0.38
N GLY A 97 -0.40 20.90 0.15
CA GLY A 97 -0.03 21.85 1.20
C GLY A 97 0.81 23.03 0.73
N GLN A 98 1.35 23.78 1.70
CA GLN A 98 2.11 25.03 1.49
C GLN A 98 3.64 24.85 1.63
N GLY A 99 4.13 23.61 1.62
CA GLY A 99 5.57 23.32 1.62
C GLY A 99 6.20 23.48 0.23
N GLN A 100 7.53 23.44 0.18
CA GLN A 100 8.25 23.45 -1.11
C GLN A 100 8.08 22.15 -1.90
N ALA A 101 7.76 21.04 -1.21
CA ALA A 101 7.54 19.75 -1.83
C ALA A 101 6.10 19.63 -2.34
N VAL A 102 5.95 19.32 -3.62
CA VAL A 102 4.67 19.05 -4.30
C VAL A 102 4.42 17.55 -4.49
N ALA A 103 5.47 16.74 -4.32
CA ALA A 103 5.39 15.29 -4.28
C ALA A 103 6.37 14.74 -3.24
N GLY A 104 6.08 13.55 -2.74
CA GLY A 104 6.94 12.79 -1.84
C GLY A 104 7.22 11.41 -2.38
N ALA A 105 8.35 10.82 -1.99
CA ALA A 105 8.62 9.42 -2.24
C ALA A 105 9.26 8.73 -1.04
N ASN A 106 8.91 7.46 -0.85
CA ASN A 106 9.55 6.53 0.06
C ASN A 106 10.38 5.58 -0.79
N MET A 107 11.70 5.59 -0.61
CA MET A 107 12.62 4.69 -1.29
C MET A 107 13.23 3.73 -0.27
N ILE A 108 13.00 2.44 -0.45
CA ILE A 108 13.51 1.39 0.43
C ILE A 108 14.66 0.69 -0.29
N ALA A 109 15.88 0.94 0.17
CA ALA A 109 17.08 0.23 -0.25
C ALA A 109 17.27 -1.06 0.58
N PRO A 110 18.10 -2.02 0.13
CA PRO A 110 18.29 -3.27 0.83
C PRO A 110 18.96 -3.05 2.20
N LEU A 111 18.84 -4.04 3.07
CA LEU A 111 19.69 -4.13 4.25
C LEU A 111 21.16 -4.18 3.82
N GLU A 112 22.05 -3.83 4.76
CA GLU A 112 23.50 -3.69 4.49
C GLU A 112 23.84 -2.56 3.49
N THR A 113 22.96 -1.55 3.35
CA THR A 113 23.30 -0.28 2.67
C THR A 113 24.07 0.64 3.63
N LEU A 114 25.14 1.28 3.14
CA LEU A 114 25.96 2.23 3.89
C LEU A 114 25.21 3.56 4.07
N LEU A 115 24.67 3.79 5.26
CA LEU A 115 23.77 4.93 5.50
C LEU A 115 24.44 6.30 5.38
N THR A 116 25.73 6.39 5.75
CA THR A 116 26.51 7.64 5.69
C THR A 116 26.79 8.10 4.26
N ALA A 117 26.75 7.18 3.29
CA ALA A 117 26.87 7.51 1.86
C ALA A 117 25.58 8.08 1.27
N GLN A 118 24.45 7.94 1.97
CA GLN A 118 23.13 8.42 1.57
C GLN A 118 22.64 7.77 0.26
N LEU A 119 21.41 8.10 -0.14
CA LEU A 119 20.85 7.71 -1.43
C LEU A 119 20.92 8.92 -2.37
N SER A 120 21.27 8.72 -3.63
CA SER A 120 21.19 9.80 -4.63
C SER A 120 20.28 9.46 -5.79
N ILE A 121 19.69 10.50 -6.39
CA ILE A 121 18.79 10.41 -7.53
C ILE A 121 19.22 11.43 -8.58
N ALA A 122 19.44 10.97 -9.81
CA ALA A 122 19.63 11.83 -10.98
C ALA A 122 18.57 11.49 -12.02
N VAL A 123 17.92 12.49 -12.62
CA VAL A 123 17.00 12.29 -13.75
C VAL A 123 17.77 12.55 -15.03
N ASP A 124 17.85 11.57 -15.92
CA ASP A 124 18.67 11.59 -17.12
C ASP A 124 20.11 12.10 -16.83
N GLU A 125 20.52 13.21 -17.43
CA GLU A 125 21.85 13.81 -17.27
C GLU A 125 21.90 14.95 -16.23
N ASN A 126 20.80 15.18 -15.49
CA ASN A 126 20.76 16.22 -14.46
C ASN A 126 21.68 15.88 -13.27
N LEU A 127 22.13 16.92 -12.57
CA LEU A 127 22.93 16.76 -11.36
C LEU A 127 22.17 15.93 -10.31
N PRO A 128 22.84 14.95 -9.66
CA PRO A 128 22.19 14.13 -8.65
C PRO A 128 21.84 14.95 -7.42
N ARG A 129 20.66 14.69 -6.85
CA ARG A 129 20.27 15.14 -5.52
C ARG A 129 20.47 14.01 -4.51
N VAL A 130 20.86 14.37 -3.30
CA VAL A 130 21.21 13.43 -2.23
C VAL A 130 20.18 13.49 -1.12
N TYR A 131 19.76 12.31 -0.63
CA TYR A 131 18.71 12.13 0.35
C TYR A 131 19.22 11.21 1.47
N PRO A 132 19.24 11.68 2.73
CA PRO A 132 19.67 10.84 3.84
C PRO A 132 18.68 9.72 4.10
N PHE A 133 19.18 8.58 4.55
CA PHE A 133 18.33 7.53 5.11
C PHE A 133 17.76 7.98 6.44
N ALA A 134 16.45 7.82 6.63
CA ALA A 134 15.77 8.19 7.86
C ALA A 134 15.93 7.12 8.94
N PHE A 135 15.72 5.85 8.58
CA PHE A 135 15.87 4.69 9.46
C PHE A 135 15.83 3.39 8.63
N CYS A 136 16.20 2.27 9.25
CA CYS A 136 16.00 0.94 8.67
C CYS A 136 15.01 0.13 9.51
N ASN A 137 14.31 -0.80 8.85
CA ASN A 137 13.49 -1.82 9.48
C ASN A 137 13.69 -3.16 8.76
N ALA A 138 12.88 -4.16 9.07
CA ALA A 138 13.00 -5.50 8.46
C ALA A 138 12.87 -5.52 6.92
N ASN A 139 12.25 -4.50 6.32
CA ASN A 139 12.05 -4.42 4.87
C ASN A 139 13.21 -3.73 4.15
N GLY A 140 14.10 -3.05 4.88
CA GLY A 140 15.23 -2.30 4.32
C GLY A 140 15.43 -0.93 4.96
N CYS A 141 16.24 -0.12 4.30
CA CYS A 141 16.61 1.22 4.74
C CYS A 141 15.82 2.27 3.96
N LEU A 142 15.01 3.05 4.68
CA LEU A 142 14.07 4.01 4.10
C LEU A 142 14.72 5.38 3.96
N SER A 143 14.69 5.93 2.76
CA SER A 143 14.89 7.35 2.49
C SER A 143 13.53 8.02 2.21
N ARG A 144 13.31 9.20 2.80
CA ARG A 144 12.11 10.02 2.57
C ARG A 144 12.50 11.19 1.68
N VAL A 145 11.97 11.21 0.48
CA VAL A 145 12.29 12.15 -0.59
C VAL A 145 11.19 13.18 -0.69
N GLY A 146 11.55 14.46 -0.71
CA GLY A 146 10.67 15.55 -1.12
C GLY A 146 11.07 16.03 -2.51
N LEU A 147 10.08 16.21 -3.38
CA LEU A 147 10.27 16.70 -4.74
C LEU A 147 9.61 18.08 -4.87
N THR A 148 10.40 19.06 -5.28
CA THR A 148 9.92 20.40 -5.65
C THR A 148 9.14 20.37 -6.96
N GLN A 149 8.56 21.51 -7.35
CA GLN A 149 7.93 21.60 -8.67
C GLN A 149 8.93 21.36 -9.81
N GLU A 150 10.15 21.90 -9.69
CA GLU A 150 11.23 21.69 -10.67
C GLU A 150 11.63 20.22 -10.76
N ASP A 151 11.69 19.52 -9.63
CA ASP A 151 11.90 18.07 -9.61
C ASP A 151 10.80 17.34 -10.38
N LEU A 152 9.54 17.62 -10.04
CA LEU A 152 8.41 16.95 -10.66
C LEU A 152 8.38 17.18 -12.16
N ASP A 153 8.67 18.39 -12.61
CA ASP A 153 8.75 18.74 -14.03
C ASP A 153 9.86 17.96 -14.73
N SER A 154 11.04 17.81 -14.09
CA SER A 154 12.12 16.96 -14.58
C SER A 154 11.70 15.50 -14.70
N TYR A 155 10.98 14.95 -13.71
CA TYR A 155 10.50 13.56 -13.78
C TYR A 155 9.45 13.37 -14.87
N LYS A 156 8.60 14.38 -15.11
CA LYS A 156 7.57 14.34 -16.18
C LYS A 156 8.16 14.43 -17.58
N ALA A 157 9.26 15.16 -17.73
CA ALA A 157 9.95 15.34 -19.02
C ALA A 157 10.98 14.24 -19.31
N GLY A 158 11.53 13.61 -18.25
CA GLY A 158 12.66 12.70 -18.37
C GLY A 158 12.33 11.29 -18.84
N GLY A 159 13.36 10.56 -19.25
CA GLY A 159 13.25 9.17 -19.71
C GLY A 159 13.45 8.16 -18.59
N ALA A 160 14.46 8.38 -17.74
CA ALA A 160 14.76 7.53 -16.60
C ALA A 160 15.37 8.35 -15.44
N ALA A 161 15.29 7.79 -14.24
CA ALA A 161 16.04 8.26 -13.09
C ALA A 161 17.02 7.19 -12.61
N THR A 162 18.26 7.59 -12.36
CA THR A 162 19.32 6.75 -11.81
C THR A 162 19.34 6.90 -10.30
N ILE A 163 19.09 5.80 -9.59
CA ILE A 163 19.21 5.73 -8.14
C ILE A 163 20.56 5.12 -7.79
N SER A 164 21.32 5.78 -6.91
CA SER A 164 22.61 5.26 -6.46
C SER A 164 22.62 5.00 -4.95
N ILE A 165 23.19 3.85 -4.57
CA ILE A 165 23.42 3.42 -3.19
C ILE A 165 24.83 2.81 -3.06
N VAL A 166 25.34 2.75 -1.84
CA VAL A 166 26.65 2.13 -1.54
C VAL A 166 26.43 0.95 -0.59
N PRO A 167 26.90 -0.27 -0.91
CA PRO A 167 26.86 -1.39 0.04
C PRO A 167 27.83 -1.16 1.21
N ALA A 168 27.40 -1.46 2.43
CA ALA A 168 28.23 -1.34 3.64
C ALA A 168 29.46 -2.26 3.62
N ALA A 169 29.32 -3.45 3.01
CA ALA A 169 30.43 -4.39 2.84
C ALA A 169 31.46 -3.93 1.79
N GLN A 170 31.11 -2.98 0.92
CA GLN A 170 31.98 -2.48 -0.16
C GLN A 170 31.84 -0.95 -0.29
N PRO A 171 32.42 -0.17 0.66
CA PRO A 171 32.24 1.28 0.72
C PRO A 171 32.73 2.06 -0.51
N ASP A 172 33.63 1.47 -1.29
CA ASP A 172 34.18 2.08 -2.52
C ASP A 172 33.35 1.75 -3.77
N ARG A 173 32.31 0.90 -3.65
CA ARG A 173 31.48 0.48 -4.78
C ARG A 173 30.16 1.25 -4.80
N LEU A 174 29.97 2.03 -5.85
CA LEU A 174 28.68 2.64 -6.16
C LEU A 174 27.81 1.65 -6.95
N VAL A 175 26.62 1.37 -6.45
CA VAL A 175 25.60 0.59 -7.15
C VAL A 175 24.56 1.54 -7.71
N GLN A 176 24.32 1.46 -9.02
CA GLN A 176 23.35 2.28 -9.73
C GLN A 176 22.23 1.39 -10.27
N VAL A 177 20.98 1.81 -10.09
CA VAL A 177 19.80 1.14 -10.62
C VAL A 177 18.87 2.12 -11.30
N GLN A 178 18.31 1.70 -12.43
CA GLN A 178 17.44 2.54 -13.25
C GLN A 178 15.99 2.43 -12.79
N MET A 179 15.36 3.58 -12.60
CA MET A 179 13.94 3.77 -12.47
C MET A 179 13.38 4.30 -13.78
N SER A 180 12.43 3.58 -14.38
CA SER A 180 11.76 4.03 -15.59
C SER A 180 10.82 5.20 -15.30
N LEU A 181 10.84 6.23 -16.14
CA LEU A 181 9.85 7.33 -16.11
C LEU A 181 8.75 7.16 -17.16
N LYS A 182 8.75 6.04 -17.89
CA LYS A 182 7.70 5.73 -18.87
C LYS A 182 6.34 5.58 -18.19
N GLY A 183 5.42 6.48 -18.53
CA GLY A 183 4.07 6.53 -17.95
C GLY A 183 3.97 7.34 -16.66
N PHE A 184 5.09 7.87 -16.13
CA PHE A 184 5.13 8.63 -14.88
C PHE A 184 4.14 9.80 -14.88
N THR A 185 4.16 10.64 -15.92
CA THR A 185 3.29 11.83 -16.01
C THR A 185 1.82 11.46 -15.88
N LYS A 186 1.35 10.48 -16.66
CA LYS A 186 -0.04 10.03 -16.60
C LYS A 186 -0.39 9.44 -15.23
N ALA A 187 0.49 8.60 -14.67
CA ALA A 187 0.26 7.98 -13.37
C ALA A 187 0.20 9.02 -12.25
N PHE A 188 1.11 10.00 -12.26
CA PHE A 188 1.19 11.06 -11.26
C PHE A 188 -0.01 12.00 -11.36
N ASP A 189 -0.39 12.44 -12.55
CA ASP A 189 -1.55 13.32 -12.73
C ASP A 189 -2.85 12.61 -12.33
N THR A 190 -2.96 11.32 -12.61
CA THR A 190 -4.07 10.49 -12.11
C THR A 190 -4.07 10.46 -10.59
N ALA A 191 -2.93 10.17 -9.95
CA ALA A 191 -2.83 10.14 -8.49
C ALA A 191 -3.18 11.50 -7.86
N MET A 192 -2.69 12.59 -8.44
CA MET A 192 -2.96 13.95 -7.98
C MET A 192 -4.44 14.30 -8.07
N SER A 193 -5.12 13.88 -9.14
CA SER A 193 -6.56 14.11 -9.30
C SER A 193 -7.40 13.43 -8.22
N LYS A 194 -6.90 12.34 -7.63
CA LYS A 194 -7.57 11.57 -6.58
C LYS A 194 -7.36 12.14 -5.18
N LEU A 195 -6.33 12.96 -4.97
CA LEU A 195 -6.00 13.58 -3.67
C LEU A 195 -7.00 14.69 -3.27
N GLN A 196 -7.89 15.09 -4.18
CA GLN A 196 -8.90 16.15 -3.99
C GLN A 196 -10.14 15.63 -3.25
#